data_AF-A0AAV9LEJ4-F1
#
_entry.id   AF-A0AAV9LEJ4-F1
#
_cell.length_a   1.000
_cell.length_b   1.000
_cell.length_c   1.000
_cell.angle_alpha   90.00
_cell.angle_beta   90.00
_cell.angle_gamma   90.00
#
_symmetry.space_group_name_H-M   'P 1'
#
loop_
_entity.id
_entity.type
_entity.pdbx_description
1 polymer ?
#
loop_
_entity_poly.entity_id
_entity_poly.type
_entity_poly.pdbx_seq_one_letter_code
_entity_poly.pdbx_strand_id
1 'polypeptide(L)'
;MVRTTTLDPTVDDKETQVQNYAMSANLFDPFLRKWIKLHNNPLIVADESINKTKFGDPTIAWLGQDWRWRMIGLHEMDQSRSLHSSAKIVNWQCVDLFPVSLEKTNGLNTSFNDDKINNVMKVSLDITKFDYYTIGTYDTKKDRYVPDNTMING
;
A
#
# COMPACT_ATOMS: atom_id res chain seq x y z
N MET A 1 0.35 18.85 -13.27
CA MET A 1 1.59 18.94 -12.47
C MET A 1 1.65 17.70 -11.58
N VAL A 2 2.55 16.75 -11.86
CA VAL A 2 2.75 15.58 -11.00
C VAL A 2 3.52 16.06 -9.78
N ARG A 3 2.89 16.03 -8.59
CA ARG A 3 3.63 16.22 -7.34
C ARG A 3 4.27 14.88 -7.02
N THR A 4 5.60 14.79 -7.08
CA THR A 4 6.31 13.59 -6.64
C THR A 4 6.41 13.61 -5.13
N THR A 5 5.65 12.73 -4.48
CA THR A 5 5.47 12.68 -3.04
C THR A 5 5.55 11.23 -2.59
N THR A 6 6.19 10.97 -1.46
CA THR A 6 6.33 9.62 -0.92
C THR A 6 6.10 9.62 0.57
N LEU A 7 5.65 8.49 1.09
CA LEU A 7 5.76 8.21 2.51
C LEU A 7 7.16 7.66 2.81
N ASP A 8 7.68 8.02 3.97
CA ASP A 8 9.02 7.71 4.47
C ASP A 8 8.89 7.05 5.85
N PRO A 9 8.86 5.70 5.92
CA PRO A 9 8.74 5.00 7.18
C PRO A 9 10.00 5.20 8.02
N THR A 10 9.85 5.62 9.28
CA THR A 10 10.96 5.76 10.22
C THR A 10 10.63 5.13 11.56
N VAL A 11 11.68 4.86 12.34
CA VAL A 11 11.57 4.47 13.75
C VAL A 11 11.82 5.72 14.60
N ASP A 12 10.91 6.02 15.53
CA ASP A 12 11.08 7.13 16.48
C ASP A 12 11.97 6.73 17.69
N ASP A 13 12.26 7.70 18.58
CA ASP A 13 13.09 7.47 19.77
C ASP A 13 12.49 6.46 20.77
N LYS A 14 11.24 6.03 20.56
CA LYS A 14 10.53 5.02 21.37
C LYS A 14 10.42 3.67 20.65
N GLU A 15 11.23 3.46 19.60
CA GLU A 15 11.22 2.26 18.77
C GLU A 15 9.88 2.01 18.05
N THR A 16 9.06 3.06 17.86
CA THR A 16 7.78 2.97 17.14
C THR A 16 7.97 3.26 15.65
N GLN A 17 7.37 2.43 14.79
CA GLN A 17 7.29 2.68 13.36
C GLN A 17 6.20 3.71 13.06
N VAL A 18 6.56 4.78 12.34
CA VAL A 18 5.68 5.90 11.97
C VAL A 18 5.80 6.22 10.48
N GLN A 19 4.73 6.73 9.88
CA GLN A 19 4.72 7.12 8.46
C GLN A 19 4.84 8.63 8.32
N ASN A 20 5.96 9.08 7.76
CA ASN A 20 6.20 10.48 7.44
C ASN A 20 5.89 10.76 5.97
N TYR A 21 5.70 12.03 5.63
CA TYR A 21 5.55 12.48 4.25
C TYR A 21 6.71 13.36 3.82
N ALA A 22 7.21 13.08 2.61
CA ALA A 22 8.24 13.85 1.95
C ALA A 22 7.80 14.24 0.52
N MET A 23 8.20 15.44 0.10
CA MET A 23 7.96 15.95 -1.25
C MET A 23 9.27 16.45 -1.87
N SER A 24 9.36 16.42 -3.20
CA SER A 24 10.50 17.04 -3.90
C SER A 24 10.57 18.54 -3.59
N ALA A 25 11.76 19.01 -3.25
CA ALA A 25 12.05 20.43 -3.06
C ALA A 25 11.99 21.21 -4.38
N ASN A 26 12.18 20.52 -5.51
CA ASN A 26 12.23 21.13 -6.83
C ASN A 26 11.67 20.18 -7.90
N LEU A 27 10.46 20.45 -8.38
CA LEU A 27 9.81 19.65 -9.44
C LEU A 27 10.45 19.83 -10.82
N PHE A 28 11.32 20.82 -11.00
CA PHE A 28 12.08 21.04 -12.24
C PHE A 28 13.43 20.34 -12.24
N ASP A 29 13.87 19.76 -11.12
CA ASP A 29 15.05 18.90 -11.10
C ASP A 29 14.65 17.50 -11.60
N PRO A 30 15.08 17.08 -12.82
CA PRO A 30 14.68 15.79 -13.38
C PRO A 30 15.16 14.60 -12.53
N PHE A 31 16.15 14.82 -11.67
CA PHE A 31 16.70 13.80 -10.78
C PHE A 31 16.13 13.84 -9.37
N LEU A 32 15.28 14.82 -9.04
CA LEU A 32 14.62 14.97 -7.73
C LEU A 32 15.60 14.82 -6.55
N ARG A 33 16.75 15.49 -6.60
CA ARG A 33 17.88 15.24 -5.66
C ARG A 33 17.62 15.72 -4.24
N LYS A 34 16.71 16.67 -4.06
CA LYS A 34 16.42 17.29 -2.77
C LYS A 34 14.97 17.04 -2.38
N TRP A 35 14.77 16.60 -1.14
CA TRP A 35 13.47 16.28 -0.56
C TRP A 35 13.25 17.11 0.71
N ILE A 36 12.00 17.51 0.93
CA ILE A 36 11.57 18.24 2.12
C ILE A 36 10.58 17.36 2.87
N LYS A 37 10.84 17.11 4.16
CA LYS A 37 9.88 16.50 5.08
C LYS A 37 8.92 17.56 5.60
N LEU A 38 7.64 17.23 5.71
CA LEU A 38 6.67 18.16 6.30
C LEU A 38 6.98 18.42 7.78
N HIS A 39 6.67 19.63 8.24
CA HIS A 39 6.89 20.03 9.63
C HIS A 39 5.96 19.31 10.62
N ASN A 40 4.83 18.79 10.15
CA ASN A 40 3.82 18.11 10.95
C ASN A 40 3.94 16.57 10.90
N ASN A 41 5.08 16.07 10.43
CA ASN A 41 5.38 14.65 10.54
C ASN A 41 5.54 14.20 12.01
N PRO A 42 5.19 12.95 12.35
CA PRO A 42 4.65 11.90 11.47
C PRO A 42 3.17 12.13 11.10
N LEU A 43 2.78 11.75 9.87
CA LEU A 43 1.39 11.89 9.41
C LEU A 43 0.49 10.75 9.86
N ILE A 44 1.02 9.53 9.94
CA ILE A 44 0.26 8.35 10.34
C ILE A 44 1.02 7.66 11.47
N VAL A 45 0.33 7.50 12.59
CA VAL A 45 0.82 6.84 13.81
C VAL A 45 -0.16 5.73 14.16
N ALA A 46 0.39 4.57 14.50
CA ALA A 46 -0.37 3.44 15.01
C ALA A 46 -1.14 3.83 16.28
N ASP A 47 -2.44 3.53 16.33
CA ASP A 47 -3.23 3.64 17.55
C ASP A 47 -2.92 2.48 18.53
N GLU A 48 -3.65 2.40 19.64
CA GLU A 48 -3.42 1.36 20.66
C GLU A 48 -3.82 -0.04 20.23
N SER A 49 -4.65 -0.18 19.20
CA SER A 49 -5.01 -1.48 18.60
C SER A 49 -3.93 -2.03 17.67
N ILE A 50 -2.95 -1.19 17.31
CA ILE A 50 -1.89 -1.50 16.36
C ILE A 50 -0.55 -1.71 17.09
N ASN A 51 0.15 -2.78 16.74
CA ASN A 51 1.49 -3.11 17.19
C ASN A 51 2.45 -2.11 16.56
N LYS A 52 2.84 -1.12 17.36
CA LYS A 52 3.62 0.05 16.97
C LYS A 52 5.01 -0.29 16.42
N THR A 53 5.56 -1.45 16.75
CA THR A 53 6.88 -1.89 16.24
C THR A 53 6.78 -2.65 14.91
N LYS A 54 5.56 -2.99 14.47
CA LYS A 54 5.26 -3.72 13.22
C LYS A 54 4.17 -2.99 12.41
N PHE A 55 4.31 -1.68 12.29
CA PHE A 55 3.42 -0.81 11.52
C PHE A 55 4.22 -0.11 10.42
N GLY A 56 4.38 -0.79 9.29
CA GLY A 56 5.35 -0.41 8.27
C GLY A 56 4.87 -0.60 6.83
N ASP A 57 5.77 -0.29 5.90
CA ASP A 57 5.68 -0.55 4.46
C ASP A 57 4.41 0.02 3.79
N PRO A 58 4.22 1.36 3.80
CA PRO A 58 3.09 1.96 3.11
C PRO A 58 3.21 1.76 1.61
N THR A 59 2.10 1.36 0.98
CA THR A 59 2.04 1.21 -0.48
C THR A 59 2.01 2.55 -1.19
N ILE A 60 2.17 2.52 -2.52
CA ILE A 60 1.74 3.65 -3.35
C ILE A 60 0.25 3.89 -3.11
N ALA A 61 -0.12 5.15 -2.87
CA ALA A 61 -1.50 5.53 -2.65
C ALA A 61 -2.28 5.58 -3.98
N TRP A 62 -3.57 5.26 -3.94
CA TRP A 62 -4.49 5.40 -5.08
C TRP A 62 -5.69 6.27 -4.72
N LEU A 63 -6.21 6.99 -5.70
CA LEU A 63 -7.38 7.83 -5.55
C LEU A 63 -8.63 7.02 -5.93
N GLY A 64 -9.57 6.86 -5.01
CA GLY A 64 -10.85 6.23 -5.31
C GLY A 64 -11.84 7.16 -5.99
N GLN A 65 -12.94 6.59 -6.48
CA GLN A 65 -14.02 7.31 -7.17
C GLN A 65 -14.77 8.29 -6.26
N ASP A 66 -14.64 8.14 -4.95
CA ASP A 66 -15.18 9.03 -3.91
C ASP A 66 -14.25 10.21 -3.57
N TRP A 67 -13.18 10.42 -4.35
CA TRP A 67 -12.18 11.47 -4.15
C TRP A 67 -11.37 11.33 -2.85
N ARG A 68 -11.31 10.13 -2.28
CA ARG A 68 -10.46 9.83 -1.11
C ARG A 68 -9.25 9.02 -1.51
N TRP A 69 -8.09 9.41 -0.99
CA TRP A 69 -6.86 8.64 -1.13
C TRP A 69 -6.89 7.43 -0.22
N ARG A 70 -6.41 6.30 -0.75
CA ARG A 70 -6.28 5.03 -0.05
C ARG A 70 -4.84 4.55 -0.15
N MET A 71 -4.45 3.78 0.84
CA MET A 71 -3.13 3.17 0.95
C MET A 71 -3.24 1.95 1.85
N ILE A 72 -2.38 0.96 1.64
CA ILE A 72 -2.30 -0.21 2.52
C ILE A 72 -1.12 0.01 3.46
N GLY A 73 -1.38 -0.16 4.75
CA GLY A 73 -0.33 -0.33 5.75
C GLY A 73 -0.40 -1.75 6.29
N LEU A 74 0.74 -2.32 6.64
CA LEU A 74 0.81 -3.63 7.28
C LEU A 74 0.72 -3.50 8.79
N HIS A 75 -0.09 -4.36 9.41
CA HIS A 75 -0.16 -4.50 10.85
C HIS A 75 -0.64 -5.92 11.25
N GLU A 76 -0.19 -6.36 12.42
CA GLU A 76 -0.52 -7.63 13.07
C GLU A 76 -1.87 -7.56 13.83
N MET A 77 -2.96 -7.90 13.12
CA MET A 77 -4.36 -8.16 13.54
C MET A 77 -5.31 -6.99 13.92
N ASP A 78 -6.33 -6.78 13.06
CA ASP A 78 -7.75 -7.10 13.30
C ASP A 78 -8.44 -7.34 11.93
N GLN A 79 -9.24 -8.42 11.78
CA GLN A 79 -9.83 -8.83 10.48
C GLN A 79 -10.99 -7.92 10.05
N SER A 80 -11.58 -7.16 10.97
CA SER A 80 -12.83 -6.42 10.74
C SER A 80 -12.68 -5.18 9.86
N ARG A 81 -11.44 -4.65 9.72
CA ARG A 81 -11.14 -3.40 8.99
C ARG A 81 -9.98 -3.55 8.00
N SER A 82 -9.57 -4.79 7.70
CA SER A 82 -8.49 -5.05 6.76
C SER A 82 -8.99 -5.04 5.31
N LEU A 83 -8.17 -4.51 4.41
CA LEU A 83 -8.42 -4.62 2.97
C LEU A 83 -8.47 -6.10 2.54
N HIS A 84 -7.61 -6.91 3.14
CA HIS A 84 -7.52 -8.34 2.96
C HIS A 84 -6.81 -8.97 4.17
N SER A 85 -7.15 -10.23 4.50
CA SER A 85 -6.49 -10.98 5.56
C SER A 85 -6.45 -12.46 5.23
N SER A 86 -5.29 -13.07 5.45
CA SER A 86 -5.09 -14.52 5.46
C SER A 86 -4.94 -15.01 6.90
N ALA A 87 -5.65 -16.09 7.26
CA ALA A 87 -5.53 -16.70 8.58
C ALA A 87 -4.26 -17.57 8.75
N LYS A 88 -3.56 -17.89 7.66
CA LYS A 88 -2.47 -18.87 7.65
C LYS A 88 -1.08 -18.25 7.58
N ILE A 89 -0.96 -17.01 7.10
CA ILE A 89 0.34 -16.39 6.88
C ILE A 89 0.55 -15.22 7.83
N VAL A 90 1.56 -15.36 8.68
CA VAL A 90 2.08 -14.31 9.56
C VAL A 90 3.29 -13.67 8.85
N ASN A 91 3.48 -12.35 9.00
CA ASN A 91 4.63 -11.57 8.51
C ASN A 91 4.63 -11.21 7.00
N TRP A 92 3.56 -10.58 6.54
CA TRP A 92 3.59 -9.89 5.25
C TRP A 92 4.46 -8.63 5.35
N GLN A 93 5.24 -8.37 4.31
CA GLN A 93 6.05 -7.18 4.08
C GLN A 93 5.82 -6.69 2.65
N CYS A 94 6.15 -5.42 2.38
CA CYS A 94 6.16 -4.86 1.02
C CYS A 94 4.90 -5.22 0.20
N VAL A 95 3.72 -5.03 0.81
CA VAL A 95 2.45 -5.23 0.10
C VAL A 95 2.40 -4.30 -1.09
N ASP A 96 1.80 -4.73 -2.19
CA ASP A 96 1.47 -3.85 -3.30
C ASP A 96 0.11 -4.22 -3.89
N LEU A 97 -0.62 -3.21 -4.35
CA LEU A 97 -1.92 -3.37 -5.01
C LEU A 97 -1.98 -2.47 -6.23
N PHE A 98 -2.06 -3.08 -7.41
CA PHE A 98 -2.14 -2.34 -8.67
C PHE A 98 -3.07 -3.00 -9.68
N PRO A 99 -3.72 -2.21 -10.56
CA PRO A 99 -4.58 -2.72 -11.60
C PRO A 99 -3.78 -3.25 -12.79
N VAL A 100 -4.32 -4.28 -13.44
CA VAL A 100 -3.81 -4.88 -14.67
C VAL A 100 -4.94 -4.97 -15.70
N SER A 101 -4.60 -4.73 -16.97
CA SER A 101 -5.57 -4.77 -18.07
C SER A 101 -5.87 -6.21 -18.47
N LEU A 102 -7.14 -6.52 -18.71
CA LEU A 102 -7.56 -7.82 -19.25
C LEU A 102 -7.39 -7.92 -20.77
N GLU A 103 -7.23 -6.79 -21.46
CA GLU A 103 -7.23 -6.72 -22.93
C GLU A 103 -5.91 -6.25 -23.55
N LYS A 104 -5.04 -5.62 -22.74
CA LYS A 104 -3.84 -4.91 -23.23
C LYS A 104 -2.62 -5.29 -22.39
N THR A 105 -1.44 -5.13 -22.97
CA THR A 105 -0.15 -5.41 -22.31
C THR A 105 0.50 -4.19 -21.66
N ASN A 106 -0.08 -3.00 -21.83
CA ASN A 106 0.43 -1.77 -21.24
C ASN A 106 0.11 -1.70 -19.73
N GLY A 107 1.01 -1.08 -18.96
CA GLY A 107 0.77 -0.76 -17.55
C GLY A 107 -0.37 0.25 -17.38
N LEU A 108 -1.05 0.16 -16.23
CA LEU A 108 -2.13 1.05 -15.84
C LEU A 108 -1.67 1.96 -14.69
N ASN A 109 -2.27 3.16 -14.61
CA ASN A 109 -2.12 3.99 -13.43
C ASN A 109 -2.76 3.30 -12.22
N THR A 110 -2.17 3.41 -11.01
CA THR A 110 -2.69 2.75 -9.80
C THR A 110 -4.13 3.15 -9.45
N SER A 111 -4.55 4.36 -9.84
CA SER A 111 -5.93 4.85 -9.64
C SER A 111 -6.87 4.51 -10.80
N PHE A 112 -6.41 3.78 -11.80
CA PHE A 112 -7.23 3.38 -12.94
C PHE A 112 -8.27 2.36 -12.49
N ASN A 113 -9.53 2.60 -12.88
CA ASN A 113 -10.66 1.78 -12.50
C ASN A 113 -11.64 1.70 -13.69
N ASP A 114 -11.95 0.48 -14.12
CA ASP A 114 -12.78 0.14 -15.28
C ASP A 114 -13.33 -1.28 -15.08
N ASP A 115 -14.28 -1.71 -15.89
CA ASP A 115 -14.82 -3.08 -15.87
C ASP A 115 -13.87 -4.08 -16.54
N LYS A 116 -12.84 -3.60 -17.24
CA LYS A 116 -11.89 -4.41 -18.03
C LYS A 116 -10.52 -4.58 -17.37
N ILE A 117 -10.49 -4.56 -16.05
CA ILE A 117 -9.27 -4.73 -15.25
C ILE A 117 -9.46 -5.79 -14.18
N ASN A 118 -8.33 -6.37 -13.76
CA ASN A 118 -8.21 -7.06 -12.48
C ASN A 118 -7.17 -6.32 -11.61
N ASN A 119 -7.05 -6.72 -10.36
CA ASN A 119 -6.04 -6.22 -9.44
C ASN A 119 -5.08 -7.34 -9.05
N VAL A 120 -3.80 -6.99 -8.94
CA VAL A 120 -2.78 -7.86 -8.38
C VAL A 120 -2.52 -7.41 -6.96
N MET A 121 -2.69 -8.32 -5.99
CA MET A 121 -2.19 -8.12 -4.63
C MET A 121 -0.90 -8.91 -4.46
N LYS A 122 0.21 -8.19 -4.31
CA LYS A 122 1.54 -8.76 -4.08
C LYS A 122 1.92 -8.63 -2.61
N VAL A 123 2.61 -9.62 -2.08
CA VAL A 123 3.17 -9.62 -0.71
C VAL A 123 4.57 -10.25 -0.73
N SER A 124 5.48 -9.74 0.10
CA SER A 124 6.72 -10.43 0.45
C SER A 124 6.54 -11.16 1.77
N LEU A 125 6.96 -12.42 1.85
CA LEU A 125 6.92 -13.17 3.10
C LEU A 125 8.30 -13.17 3.74
N ASP A 126 8.40 -12.58 4.93
CA ASP A 126 9.69 -12.45 5.61
C ASP A 126 10.31 -13.82 5.95
N ILE A 127 9.46 -14.83 6.19
CA ILE A 127 9.89 -16.20 6.54
C ILE A 127 10.50 -16.91 5.34
N THR A 128 9.83 -16.86 4.18
CA THR A 128 10.27 -17.65 3.02
C THR A 128 11.23 -16.86 2.13
N LYS A 129 11.32 -15.53 2.31
CA LYS A 129 12.09 -14.60 1.47
C LYS A 129 11.68 -14.64 0.00
N PHE A 130 10.44 -15.05 -0.26
CA PHE A 130 9.83 -15.03 -1.60
C PHE A 130 8.70 -13.99 -1.67
N ASP A 131 8.49 -13.54 -2.90
CA ASP A 131 7.39 -12.69 -3.28
C ASP A 131 6.26 -13.55 -3.87
N TYR A 132 5.05 -13.32 -3.38
CA TYR A 132 3.84 -13.99 -3.83
C TYR A 132 2.85 -12.96 -4.32
N TYR A 133 1.98 -13.36 -5.24
CA TYR A 133 0.88 -12.52 -5.66
C TYR A 133 -0.37 -13.35 -5.92
N THR A 134 -1.50 -12.69 -5.77
CA THR A 134 -2.80 -13.18 -6.24
C THR A 134 -3.36 -12.19 -7.25
N ILE A 135 -4.20 -12.70 -8.14
CA ILE A 135 -5.03 -11.89 -9.03
C ILE A 135 -6.45 -11.97 -8.50
N GLY A 136 -7.16 -10.85 -8.52
CA GLY A 136 -8.50 -10.77 -8.00
C GLY A 136 -9.19 -9.46 -8.32
N THR A 137 -10.35 -9.25 -7.71
CA THR A 137 -11.15 -8.03 -7.85
C THR A 137 -11.01 -7.16 -6.59
N TYR A 138 -10.79 -5.86 -6.77
CA TYR A 138 -10.88 -4.88 -5.69
C TYR A 138 -12.24 -4.17 -5.71
N ASP A 139 -13.09 -4.48 -4.72
CA ASP A 139 -14.38 -3.82 -4.50
C ASP A 139 -14.14 -2.45 -3.85
N THR A 140 -14.12 -1.41 -4.68
CA THR A 140 -13.92 -0.01 -4.25
C THR A 140 -15.01 0.54 -3.34
N LYS A 141 -16.21 -0.07 -3.32
CA LYS A 141 -17.31 0.37 -2.45
C LYS A 141 -17.18 -0.19 -1.04
N LYS A 142 -16.65 -1.41 -0.92
CA LYS A 142 -16.42 -2.09 0.37
C LYS A 142 -15.00 -1.94 0.88
N ASP A 143 -14.12 -1.32 0.09
CA ASP A 143 -12.68 -1.30 0.32
C ASP A 143 -12.15 -2.70 0.66
N ARG A 144 -12.42 -3.66 -0.24
CA ARG A 144 -12.06 -5.08 -0.04
C ARG A 144 -11.48 -5.71 -1.29
N TYR A 145 -10.36 -6.42 -1.12
CA TYR A 145 -9.77 -7.26 -2.16
C TYR A 145 -10.21 -8.72 -2.01
N VAL A 146 -10.62 -9.32 -3.14
CA VAL A 146 -11.10 -10.70 -3.23
C VAL A 146 -10.27 -11.43 -4.30
N PRO A 147 -9.40 -12.38 -3.91
CA PRO A 147 -8.68 -13.22 -4.85
C PRO A 147 -9.62 -14.05 -5.74
N ASP A 148 -9.22 -14.31 -6.97
CA ASP A 148 -9.93 -15.21 -7.87
C ASP A 148 -9.92 -16.65 -7.32
N ASN A 149 -10.99 -17.41 -7.55
CA ASN A 149 -11.20 -18.74 -6.98
C ASN A 149 -10.14 -19.79 -7.34
N THR A 150 -9.36 -19.55 -8.40
CA THR A 150 -8.27 -20.42 -8.84
C THR A 150 -6.96 -20.17 -8.10
N MET A 151 -6.87 -19.07 -7.35
CA MET A 151 -5.68 -18.69 -6.61
C MET A 151 -5.78 -19.19 -5.17
N ILE A 152 -4.67 -19.71 -4.65
CA ILE A 152 -4.58 -20.08 -3.24
C ILE A 152 -4.65 -18.78 -2.44
N ASN A 153 -5.76 -18.59 -1.72
CA ASN A 153 -5.83 -17.58 -0.67
C ASN A 153 -4.80 -17.99 0.38
N GLY A 154 -3.79 -17.13 0.57
CA GLY A 154 -2.66 -17.38 1.46
C GLY A 154 -3.08 -18.01 2.77
#